data_AF-A0A8E2JVR1-F1
#
_entry.id   AF-A0A8E2JVR1-F1
#
_cell.length_a   1.000
_cell.length_b   1.000
_cell.length_c   1.000
_cell.angle_alpha   90.00
_cell.angle_beta   90.00
_cell.angle_gamma   90.00
#
_symmetry.space_group_name_H-M   'P 1'
#
loop_
_entity.id
_entity.type
_entity.pdbx_description
1 polymer ?
#
loop_
_entity_poly.entity_id
_entity_poly.type
_entity_poly.pdbx_seq_one_letter_code
_entity_poly.pdbx_strand_id
1 'polypeptide(L)'
;MSALLYRLLAFSFLLTLSSALSSTSVTLQKPTAGPLSTPLPPSQDPFYTAPLNYELAKPGTVLRIRAAPGNLTSVTSNSSAAYHILYRTTDTRYKPSWAVTTLFVPPSFSNTASPASNGTDAGSALLLVQF
;
A
#
# COMPACT_ATOMS: atom_id res chain seq x y z
N MET A 1 13.97 -30.55 -58.23
CA MET A 1 14.85 -31.31 -57.31
C MET A 1 15.55 -30.39 -56.30
N SER A 2 14.82 -29.40 -55.76
CA SER A 2 15.43 -28.33 -54.94
C SER A 2 14.59 -27.94 -53.72
N ALA A 3 13.55 -28.72 -53.39
CA ALA A 3 12.60 -28.41 -52.32
C ALA A 3 12.65 -29.40 -51.13
N LEU A 4 13.73 -30.20 -51.00
CA LEU A 4 13.78 -31.30 -50.03
C LEU A 4 15.06 -31.32 -49.17
N LEU A 5 15.91 -30.30 -49.24
CA LEU A 5 17.22 -30.26 -48.56
C LEU A 5 17.29 -29.31 -47.34
N TYR A 6 16.25 -28.55 -47.03
CA TYR A 6 16.20 -27.65 -45.86
C TYR A 6 15.29 -28.14 -44.73
N ARG A 7 15.09 -29.46 -44.60
CA ARG A 7 14.25 -30.05 -43.54
C ARG A 7 14.99 -30.86 -42.48
N LEU A 8 16.32 -30.95 -42.55
CA LEU A 8 17.05 -31.94 -41.74
C LEU A 8 18.42 -31.48 -41.19
N LEU A 9 18.63 -30.18 -40.94
CA LEU A 9 19.89 -29.75 -40.33
C LEU A 9 19.74 -28.49 -39.48
N ALA A 10 19.26 -28.68 -38.24
CA ALA A 10 19.73 -28.01 -37.02
C ALA A 10 18.78 -28.32 -35.85
N PHE A 11 18.81 -29.58 -35.40
CA PHE A 11 18.43 -29.88 -34.02
C PHE A 11 19.46 -29.23 -33.08
N SER A 12 19.00 -28.77 -31.92
CA SER A 12 19.79 -28.41 -30.72
C SER A 12 20.15 -26.94 -30.51
N PHE A 13 19.24 -26.17 -29.90
CA PHE A 13 19.63 -25.36 -28.73
C PHE A 13 18.43 -25.15 -27.81
N LEU A 14 18.08 -26.20 -27.05
CA LEU A 14 17.33 -26.07 -25.81
C LEU A 14 18.27 -25.40 -24.79
N LEU A 15 18.17 -24.08 -24.64
CA LEU A 15 18.59 -23.43 -23.40
C LEU A 15 17.51 -22.46 -22.96
N THR A 16 16.80 -22.92 -21.94
CA THR A 16 15.92 -22.17 -21.05
C THR A 16 16.52 -20.81 -20.67
N LEU A 17 15.85 -19.71 -21.04
CA LEU A 17 16.01 -18.46 -20.31
C LEU A 17 14.71 -18.18 -19.57
N SER A 18 14.63 -18.74 -18.36
CA SER A 18 13.67 -18.38 -17.34
C SER A 18 13.81 -16.86 -17.08
N SER A 19 12.95 -16.05 -17.67
CA SER A 19 12.81 -14.66 -17.26
C SER A 19 12.13 -14.66 -15.90
N ALA A 20 12.94 -14.42 -14.87
CA ALA A 20 12.56 -14.38 -13.48
C ALA A 20 11.20 -13.67 -13.27
N LEU A 21 10.27 -14.35 -12.61
CA LEU A 21 9.17 -13.67 -11.94
C LEU A 21 9.84 -12.80 -10.87
N SER A 22 9.89 -11.49 -11.10
CA SER A 22 10.24 -10.54 -10.06
C SER A 22 9.11 -10.57 -9.04
N SER A 23 9.25 -11.42 -8.03
CA SER A 23 8.44 -11.35 -6.83
C SER A 23 8.74 -10.02 -6.17
N THR A 24 7.93 -9.00 -6.47
CA THR A 24 7.86 -7.80 -5.65
C THR A 24 7.23 -8.22 -4.34
N SER A 25 8.07 -8.65 -3.40
CA SER A 25 7.68 -8.71 -2.01
C SER A 25 7.27 -7.29 -1.62
N VAL A 26 5.96 -7.07 -1.46
CA VAL A 26 5.44 -5.90 -0.77
C VAL A 26 5.92 -6.04 0.66
N THR A 27 7.13 -5.53 0.93
CA THR A 27 7.62 -5.37 2.28
C THR A 27 6.67 -4.39 2.95
N LEU A 28 5.77 -4.91 3.79
CA LEU A 28 5.11 -4.12 4.82
C LEU A 28 6.22 -3.59 5.73
N GLN A 29 6.76 -2.45 5.35
CA GLN A 29 7.78 -1.75 6.10
C GLN A 29 7.10 -1.32 7.40
N LYS A 30 7.40 -2.04 8.48
CA LYS A 30 7.02 -1.65 9.84
C LYS A 30 7.34 -0.16 9.98
N PRO A 31 6.38 0.70 10.36
CA PRO A 31 6.65 2.13 10.53
C PRO A 31 7.73 2.26 11.60
N THR A 32 8.97 2.42 11.17
CA THR A 32 10.03 2.89 12.06
C THR A 32 9.64 4.33 12.32
N ALA A 33 9.28 4.65 13.56
CA ALA A 33 9.00 6.02 13.97
C ALA A 33 10.25 6.84 13.64
N GLY A 34 10.21 7.52 12.48
CA GLY A 34 11.31 8.36 12.04
C GLY A 34 11.53 9.48 13.04
N PRO A 35 12.73 10.10 13.05
CA PRO A 35 12.99 11.25 13.90
C PRO A 35 11.86 12.27 13.75
N LEU A 36 11.55 12.98 14.85
CA LEU A 36 10.54 14.06 14.91
C LEU A 36 10.96 15.20 13.97
N SER A 37 10.78 14.99 12.68
CA SER A 37 11.02 15.95 11.62
C SER A 37 9.93 17.01 11.72
N THR A 38 10.35 18.28 11.73
CA THR A 38 9.43 19.40 11.63
C THR A 38 8.57 19.22 10.37
N PRO A 39 7.24 19.20 10.47
CA PRO A 39 6.39 18.98 9.32
C PRO A 39 6.62 20.10 8.29
N LEU A 40 6.93 19.71 7.05
CA LEU A 40 6.98 20.63 5.92
C LEU A 40 5.56 21.12 5.58
N PRO A 41 5.41 22.36 5.09
CA PRO A 41 4.12 22.81 4.58
C PRO A 41 3.70 21.95 3.38
N PRO A 42 2.39 21.73 3.14
CA PRO A 42 1.93 20.86 2.06
C PRO A 42 2.45 21.25 0.67
N SER A 43 2.69 22.54 0.42
CA SER A 43 3.24 23.04 -0.85
C SER A 43 4.69 22.62 -1.12
N GLN A 44 5.44 22.20 -0.10
CA GLN A 44 6.85 21.80 -0.19
C GLN A 44 7.06 20.30 0.05
N ASP A 45 5.99 19.57 0.37
CA ASP A 45 6.06 18.17 0.76
C ASP A 45 5.62 17.25 -0.40
N PRO A 46 6.53 16.42 -0.95
CA PRO A 46 6.25 15.52 -2.08
C PRO A 46 5.12 14.50 -1.82
N PHE A 47 4.77 14.26 -0.55
CA PHE A 47 3.63 13.42 -0.21
C PHE A 47 2.29 13.99 -0.70
N TYR A 48 2.19 15.31 -0.91
CA TYR A 48 0.99 15.95 -1.47
C TYR A 48 1.04 16.07 -3.00
N THR A 49 1.87 15.27 -3.69
CA THR A 49 1.90 15.24 -5.16
C THR A 49 1.46 13.87 -5.67
N ALA A 50 0.38 13.78 -6.45
CA ALA A 50 -0.08 12.49 -6.94
C ALA A 50 1.00 11.70 -7.72
N PRO A 51 1.04 10.37 -7.56
CA PRO A 51 1.94 9.54 -8.34
C PRO A 51 1.53 9.51 -9.82
N LEU A 52 2.47 9.12 -10.68
CA LEU A 52 2.20 8.93 -12.10
C LEU A 52 1.04 7.95 -12.31
N ASN A 53 0.19 8.22 -13.29
CA ASN A 53 -0.96 7.38 -13.69
C ASN A 53 -2.03 7.17 -12.61
N TYR A 54 -2.07 8.00 -11.56
CA TYR A 54 -3.12 7.90 -10.53
C TYR A 54 -4.55 8.03 -11.10
N GLU A 55 -4.70 8.71 -12.25
CA GLU A 55 -5.98 8.90 -12.93
C GLU A 55 -6.62 7.58 -13.39
N LEU A 56 -5.80 6.56 -13.66
CA LEU A 56 -6.24 5.22 -14.09
C LEU A 56 -6.79 4.40 -12.92
N ALA A 57 -6.47 4.77 -11.68
CA ALA A 57 -6.99 4.11 -10.50
C ALA A 57 -8.49 4.45 -10.29
N LYS A 58 -9.21 3.54 -9.64
CA LYS A 58 -10.63 3.75 -9.31
C LYS A 58 -10.79 4.77 -8.17
N PRO A 59 -11.88 5.57 -8.12
CA PRO A 59 -12.19 6.36 -6.93
C PRO A 59 -12.15 5.50 -5.66
N GLY A 60 -11.57 6.03 -4.59
CA GLY A 60 -11.32 5.33 -3.32
C GLY A 60 -9.96 4.63 -3.24
N THR A 61 -9.28 4.37 -4.36
CA THR A 61 -7.98 3.67 -4.35
C THR A 61 -6.96 4.42 -3.50
N VAL A 62 -6.38 3.73 -2.52
CA VAL A 62 -5.23 4.24 -1.76
C VAL A 62 -3.99 4.26 -2.65
N LEU A 63 -3.38 5.43 -2.78
CA LEU A 63 -2.22 5.65 -3.63
C LEU A 63 -0.92 5.63 -2.81
N ARG A 64 -0.92 6.23 -1.61
CA ARG A 64 0.22 6.23 -0.67
C ARG A 64 -0.25 6.35 0.77
N ILE A 65 0.53 5.80 1.69
CA ILE A 65 0.33 5.92 3.13
C ILE A 65 1.67 6.33 3.77
N ARG A 66 1.62 7.21 4.78
CA ARG A 66 2.76 7.49 5.66
C ARG A 66 2.29 7.73 7.09
N ALA A 67 3.20 7.61 8.05
CA ALA A 67 2.97 8.13 9.41
C ALA A 67 2.80 9.66 9.36
N ALA A 68 1.84 10.18 10.12
CA ALA A 68 1.60 11.62 10.17
C ALA A 68 2.75 12.34 10.90
N PRO A 69 3.39 13.35 10.29
CA PRO A 69 4.45 14.12 10.94
C PRO A 69 3.88 15.00 12.07
N GLY A 70 4.73 15.43 13.01
CA GLY A 70 4.35 16.41 14.02
C GLY A 70 3.59 15.90 15.24
N ASN A 71 3.72 14.61 15.60
CA ASN A 71 3.12 14.02 16.81
C ASN A 71 1.60 14.29 16.97
N LEU A 72 0.82 14.03 15.91
CA LEU A 72 -0.64 14.20 15.96
C LEU A 72 -1.33 13.31 17.01
N THR A 73 -0.67 12.23 17.43
CA THR A 73 -1.13 11.37 18.55
C THR A 73 -1.18 12.11 19.89
N SER A 74 -0.42 13.20 20.06
CA SER A 74 -0.52 14.05 21.27
C SER A 74 -1.75 14.95 21.28
N VAL A 75 -2.29 15.29 20.11
CA VAL A 75 -3.50 16.12 19.98
C VAL A 75 -4.74 15.30 20.29
N THR A 76 -4.75 14.04 19.89
CA THR A 76 -5.84 13.10 20.15
C THR A 76 -5.38 12.06 21.16
N SER A 77 -5.64 12.31 22.45
CA SER A 77 -5.18 11.52 23.60
C SER A 77 -5.51 10.01 23.57
N ASN A 78 -6.48 9.60 22.74
CA ASN A 78 -6.89 8.21 22.56
C ASN A 78 -6.42 7.62 21.23
N SER A 79 -5.26 8.03 20.71
CA SER A 79 -4.71 7.49 19.48
C SER A 79 -3.32 6.89 19.69
N SER A 80 -3.14 5.65 19.26
CA SER A 80 -1.84 4.95 19.26
C SER A 80 -0.96 5.31 18.08
N ALA A 81 -1.57 5.64 16.94
CA ALA A 81 -0.89 6.03 15.72
C ALA A 81 -1.78 6.91 14.84
N ALA A 82 -1.15 7.81 14.08
CA ALA A 82 -1.83 8.62 13.07
C ALA A 82 -1.14 8.45 11.71
N TYR A 83 -1.94 8.34 10.65
CA TYR A 83 -1.46 8.15 9.29
C TYR A 83 -2.05 9.19 8.35
N HIS A 84 -1.26 9.68 7.40
CA HIS A 84 -1.78 10.37 6.23
C HIS A 84 -1.94 9.37 5.10
N ILE A 85 -3.12 9.39 4.46
CA ILE A 85 -3.48 8.51 3.35
C ILE A 85 -3.81 9.40 2.15
N LEU A 86 -3.03 9.27 1.08
CA LEU A 86 -3.34 9.89 -0.20
C LEU A 86 -4.14 8.90 -1.04
N TYR A 87 -5.32 9.33 -1.50
CA TYR A 87 -6.26 8.46 -2.22
C TYR A 87 -6.82 9.15 -3.46
N ARG A 88 -7.25 8.34 -4.43
CA ARG A 88 -7.86 8.79 -5.68
C ARG A 88 -9.32 9.17 -5.43
N THR A 89 -9.74 10.35 -5.88
CA THR A 89 -11.13 10.85 -5.81
C THR A 89 -11.59 11.47 -7.14
N THR A 90 -12.73 12.15 -7.16
CA THR A 90 -13.24 12.93 -8.30
C THR A 90 -13.50 14.38 -7.89
N ASP A 91 -13.16 15.33 -8.77
CA ASP A 91 -13.47 16.75 -8.55
C ASP A 91 -14.94 17.09 -8.86
N THR A 92 -15.32 18.37 -8.68
CA THR A 92 -16.69 18.87 -8.95
C THR A 92 -17.12 18.77 -10.41
N ARG A 93 -16.19 18.50 -11.33
CA ARG A 93 -16.43 18.30 -12.76
C ARG A 93 -16.30 16.83 -13.16
N TYR A 94 -16.33 15.92 -12.18
CA TYR A 94 -16.21 14.48 -12.37
C TYR A 94 -14.90 14.06 -13.05
N LYS A 95 -13.82 14.85 -12.94
CA LYS A 95 -12.49 14.48 -13.42
C LYS A 95 -11.71 13.76 -12.32
N PRO A 96 -10.77 12.85 -12.68
CA PRO A 96 -9.89 12.22 -11.70
C PRO A 96 -9.13 13.29 -10.91
N SER A 97 -9.09 13.12 -9.59
CA SER A 97 -8.38 13.98 -8.66
C SER A 97 -7.85 13.13 -7.49
N TRP A 98 -7.17 13.76 -6.55
CA TRP A 98 -6.63 13.11 -5.36
C TRP A 98 -6.86 13.97 -4.13
N ALA A 99 -6.90 13.35 -2.97
CA ALA A 99 -7.03 14.02 -1.69
C ALA A 99 -6.21 13.29 -0.62
N VAL A 100 -5.98 13.97 0.51
CA VAL A 100 -5.31 13.39 1.68
C VAL A 100 -6.28 13.37 2.84
N THR A 101 -6.34 12.25 3.54
CA THR A 101 -7.08 12.12 4.80
C THR A 101 -6.14 11.67 5.92
N THR A 102 -6.53 11.96 7.17
CA THR A 102 -5.79 11.54 8.36
C THR A 102 -6.57 10.45 9.09
N LEU A 103 -5.94 9.29 9.25
CA LEU A 103 -6.49 8.15 9.99
C LEU A 103 -5.86 8.09 11.38
N PHE A 104 -6.69 8.18 12.41
CA PHE A 104 -6.28 7.94 13.80
C PHE A 104 -6.61 6.50 14.18
N VAL A 105 -5.60 5.77 14.64
CA VAL A 105 -5.76 4.40 15.14
C VAL A 105 -5.94 4.47 16.65
N PRO A 106 -6.99 3.86 17.22
CA PRO A 106 -7.15 3.79 18.67
C PRO A 106 -6.07 2.90 19.30
N PRO A 107 -5.80 3.03 20.60
CA PRO A 107 -5.00 2.04 21.31
C PRO A 107 -5.67 0.67 21.21
N SER A 108 -4.85 -0.37 21.05
CA SER A 108 -5.32 -1.74 21.15
C SER A 108 -5.80 -1.99 22.58
N PHE A 109 -7.10 -2.15 22.76
CA PHE A 109 -7.62 -2.74 23.99
C PHE A 109 -7.32 -4.23 23.91
N SER A 110 -6.40 -4.73 24.74
CA SER A 110 -6.34 -6.16 24.99
C SER A 110 -7.67 -6.53 25.64
N ASN A 111 -8.58 -7.15 24.88
CA ASN A 111 -9.60 -7.97 25.49
C ASN A 111 -8.82 -9.09 26.19
N THR A 112 -8.49 -8.88 27.47
CA THR A 112 -8.21 -9.97 28.38
C THR A 112 -9.51 -10.75 28.48
N ALA A 113 -9.77 -11.59 27.46
CA ALA A 113 -10.71 -12.66 27.57
C ALA A 113 -10.31 -13.43 28.83
N SER A 114 -11.23 -13.47 29.78
CA SER A 114 -11.15 -14.36 30.94
C SER A 114 -10.68 -15.75 30.44
N PRO A 115 -9.70 -16.39 31.09
CA PRO A 115 -9.14 -17.63 30.57
C PRO A 115 -10.11 -18.77 30.84
N ALA A 116 -11.10 -18.98 29.98
CA ALA A 116 -11.82 -20.25 29.86
C ALA A 116 -12.85 -20.19 28.72
N SER A 117 -12.46 -20.64 27.54
CA SER A 117 -13.13 -21.80 26.92
C SER A 117 -12.44 -22.12 25.60
N ASN A 118 -11.90 -23.33 25.55
CA ASN A 118 -11.29 -23.96 24.40
C ASN A 118 -12.25 -23.90 23.19
N GLY A 119 -11.83 -23.25 22.10
CA GLY A 119 -12.62 -23.14 20.88
C GLY A 119 -11.81 -22.43 19.80
N THR A 120 -11.26 -23.22 18.89
CA THR A 120 -10.66 -22.81 17.62
C THR A 120 -11.55 -21.82 16.89
N ASP A 121 -11.16 -20.55 16.79
CA ASP A 121 -11.63 -19.64 15.74
C ASP A 121 -10.60 -18.53 15.49
N ALA A 122 -9.91 -18.64 14.36
CA ALA A 122 -9.02 -17.61 13.85
C ALA A 122 -9.87 -16.43 13.33
N GLY A 123 -10.11 -15.46 14.20
CA GLY A 123 -10.79 -14.21 13.87
C GLY A 123 -9.89 -13.01 14.04
N SER A 124 -8.80 -12.93 13.27
CA SER A 124 -8.05 -11.68 13.11
C SER A 124 -9.01 -10.62 12.57
N ALA A 125 -9.47 -9.71 13.43
CA ALA A 125 -10.26 -8.55 13.06
C ALA A 125 -9.38 -7.60 12.22
N LEU A 126 -9.26 -7.92 10.93
CA LEU A 126 -8.81 -6.97 9.94
C LEU A 126 -9.91 -5.93 9.81
N LEU A 127 -9.70 -4.76 10.43
CA LEU A 127 -10.46 -3.56 10.10
C LEU A 127 -10.16 -3.20 8.64
N LEU A 128 -10.94 -3.82 7.76
CA LEU A 128 -11.00 -3.50 6.35
C LEU A 128 -11.66 -2.12 6.24
N VAL A 129 -10.84 -1.08 6.22
CA VAL A 129 -11.29 0.22 5.70
C VAL A 129 -11.39 0.03 4.19
N GLN A 130 -12.57 -0.40 3.70
CA GLN A 130 -12.90 -0.26 2.29
C GLN A 130 -13.23 1.20 2.02
N PHE A 131 -12.56 1.75 1.01
CA PHE A 131 -13.00 2.94 0.29
C PHE A 131 -13.78 2.51 -0.95
#